data_AF-A0A2V6BSC0-F1
#
_entry.id   AF-A0A2V6BSC0-F1
#
_cell.length_a   1.000
_cell.length_b   1.000
_cell.length_c   1.000
_cell.angle_alpha   90.00
_cell.angle_beta   90.00
_cell.angle_gamma   90.00
#
_symmetry.space_group_name_H-M   'P 1'
#
loop_
_entity.id
_entity.type
_entity.pdbx_description
1 polymer ?
#
loop_
_entity_poly.entity_id
_entity_poly.type
_entity_poly.pdbx_seq_one_letter_code
_entity_poly.pdbx_strand_id
1 'polypeptide(L)'
;MGRGAHREEREIKLSSKQFALLWPATVGRRLRKLRYELPWKNLLIEIDIYRGKHNGLVVAEVEFPDRLTCRRFKPPCWFGREVTGEKRYSNVRLANE
;
A
#
# COMPACT_ATOMS: atom_id res chain seq x y z
N MET A 1 13.69 -18.56 -6.32
CA MET A 1 12.66 -19.38 -5.62
C MET A 1 11.81 -18.45 -4.76
N GLY A 2 10.65 -18.02 -5.27
CA GLY A 2 9.78 -17.07 -4.58
C GLY A 2 9.05 -17.73 -3.42
N ARG A 3 9.36 -17.30 -2.18
CA ARG A 3 8.55 -17.64 -1.01
C ARG A 3 7.19 -16.96 -1.17
N GLY A 4 6.15 -17.77 -1.37
CA GLY A 4 4.77 -17.31 -1.28
C GLY A 4 4.51 -16.83 0.14
N ALA A 5 4.59 -15.53 0.38
CA ALA A 5 4.08 -14.95 1.60
C ALA A 5 2.56 -14.81 1.42
N HIS A 6 1.81 -15.87 1.77
CA HIS A 6 0.39 -15.72 2.04
C HIS A 6 0.29 -14.85 3.30
N ARG A 7 0.17 -13.53 3.11
CA ARG A 7 -0.04 -12.60 4.20
C ARG A 7 -1.53 -12.63 4.51
N GLU A 8 -1.87 -13.07 5.71
CA GLU A 8 -3.24 -12.99 6.18
C GLU A 8 -3.50 -11.54 6.59
N GLU A 9 -4.43 -10.89 5.90
CA GLU A 9 -4.89 -9.54 6.21
C GLU A 9 -6.31 -9.65 6.77
N ARG A 10 -6.52 -8.97 7.91
CA ARG A 10 -7.81 -8.93 8.60
C ARG A 10 -8.20 -7.49 8.81
N GLU A 11 -9.35 -7.11 8.29
CA GLU A 11 -9.91 -5.77 8.43
C GLU A 11 -11.21 -5.82 9.22
N ILE A 12 -11.34 -4.90 10.18
CA ILE A 12 -12.57 -4.69 10.94
C ILE A 12 -12.99 -3.24 10.85
N LYS A 13 -14.29 -3.01 10.66
CA LYS A 13 -14.84 -1.66 10.68
C LYS A 13 -14.83 -1.12 12.10
N LEU A 14 -14.29 0.08 12.28
CA LEU A 14 -14.34 0.82 13.54
C LEU A 14 -15.29 2.01 13.41
N SER A 15 -16.04 2.29 14.47
CA SER A 15 -16.75 3.57 14.60
C SER A 15 -15.75 4.70 14.84
N SER A 16 -16.15 5.94 14.50
CA SER A 16 -15.32 7.12 14.76
C SER A 16 -14.93 7.27 16.23
N LYS A 17 -15.80 6.86 17.17
CA LYS A 17 -15.52 6.88 18.62
C LYS A 17 -14.45 5.85 19.00
N GLN A 18 -14.54 4.63 18.47
CA GLN A 18 -13.52 3.59 18.69
C GLN A 18 -12.16 4.03 18.10
N PHE A 19 -12.17 4.58 16.89
CA PHE A 19 -10.96 5.10 16.26
C PHE A 19 -10.32 6.21 17.11
N ALA A 20 -11.09 7.22 17.53
CA ALA A 20 -10.59 8.32 18.34
C ALA A 20 -10.00 7.85 19.68
N LEU A 21 -10.58 6.82 20.29
CA LEU A 21 -10.08 6.22 21.54
C LEU A 21 -8.75 5.49 21.34
N LEU A 22 -8.58 4.75 20.23
CA LEU A 22 -7.38 3.96 19.95
C LEU A 22 -6.25 4.78 19.30
N TRP A 23 -6.59 5.88 18.62
CA TRP A 23 -5.64 6.68 17.86
C TRP A 23 -4.43 7.20 18.66
N PRO A 24 -4.56 7.66 19.92
CA PRO A 24 -3.40 8.09 20.72
C PRO A 24 -2.35 6.98 20.92
N ALA A 25 -2.73 5.71 20.94
CA ALA A 25 -1.79 4.58 21.11
C ALA A 25 -0.88 4.34 19.88
N THR A 26 -1.14 5.03 18.77
CA THR A 26 -0.35 4.92 17.53
C THR A 26 0.75 5.98 17.40
N VAL A 27 0.90 6.89 18.37
CA VAL A 27 1.92 7.95 18.34
C VAL A 27 3.31 7.36 18.06
N GLY A 28 4.10 8.05 17.23
CA GLY A 28 5.40 7.60 16.77
C GLY A 28 5.36 6.55 15.64
N ARG A 29 4.19 5.96 15.36
CA ARG A 29 4.00 4.92 14.34
C ARG A 29 2.86 5.25 13.37
N ARG A 30 2.82 6.49 12.87
CA ARG A 30 1.72 6.99 12.03
C ARG A 30 2.20 7.21 10.61
N LEU A 31 1.44 6.66 9.68
CA LEU A 31 1.59 6.89 8.26
C LEU A 31 0.42 7.73 7.77
N ARG A 32 0.70 8.76 6.97
CA ARG A 32 -0.33 9.59 6.33
C ARG A 32 -0.09 9.57 4.84
N LYS A 33 -1.12 9.26 4.07
CA LYS A 33 -1.08 9.22 2.60
C LYS A 33 -2.41 9.68 2.02
N LEU A 34 -2.37 10.14 0.79
CA LEU A 34 -3.53 10.32 -0.06
C LEU A 34 -3.50 9.21 -1.12
N ARG A 35 -4.56 8.41 -1.17
CA ARG A 35 -4.70 7.31 -2.13
C ARG A 35 -5.61 7.73 -3.27
N TYR A 36 -5.14 7.55 -4.50
CA TYR A 36 -5.97 7.64 -5.70
C TYR A 36 -6.19 6.24 -6.27
N GLU A 37 -7.43 5.93 -6.56
CA GLU A 37 -7.82 4.70 -7.24
C GLU A 37 -7.97 4.99 -8.72
N LEU A 38 -7.14 4.36 -9.55
CA LEU A 38 -7.15 4.50 -11.00
C LEU A 38 -7.58 3.18 -11.63
N PRO A 39 -8.79 3.09 -12.19
CA PRO A 39 -9.20 1.94 -12.99
C PRO A 39 -8.28 1.79 -14.21
N TRP A 40 -7.71 0.60 -14.38
CA TRP A 40 -6.82 0.29 -15.50
C TRP A 40 -7.18 -1.06 -16.12
N LYS A 41 -7.96 -1.01 -17.19
CA LYS A 41 -8.58 -2.20 -17.81
C LYS A 41 -9.42 -2.95 -16.77
N ASN A 42 -9.06 -4.21 -16.47
CA ASN A 42 -9.73 -5.05 -15.48
C ASN A 42 -9.00 -5.07 -14.13
N LEU A 43 -8.11 -4.11 -13.90
CA LEU A 43 -7.30 -3.99 -12.68
C LEU A 43 -7.54 -2.64 -12.03
N LEU A 44 -7.23 -2.55 -10.74
CA LEU A 44 -7.20 -1.32 -10.00
C LEU A 44 -5.74 -0.98 -9.68
N ILE A 45 -5.34 0.26 -9.98
CA ILE A 45 -4.05 0.80 -9.59
C ILE A 45 -4.30 1.78 -8.44
N GLU A 46 -3.75 1.49 -7.28
CA GLU A 46 -3.75 2.38 -6.13
C GLU A 46 -2.47 3.23 -6.13
N ILE A 47 -2.61 4.54 -6.24
CA ILE A 47 -1.50 5.49 -6.19
C ILE A 47 -1.50 6.16 -4.82
N ASP A 48 -0.51 5.82 -4.00
CA ASP A 48 -0.29 6.36 -2.67
C ASP A 48 0.72 7.50 -2.70
N ILE A 49 0.24 8.71 -2.40
CA ILE A 49 1.09 9.90 -2.20
C ILE A 49 1.28 10.10 -0.70
N TYR A 50 2.48 9.80 -0.21
CA TYR A 50 2.82 9.89 1.20
C TYR A 50 3.05 11.34 1.64
N ARG A 51 2.67 11.64 2.89
CA ARG A 51 2.75 12.96 3.51
C ARG A 51 3.56 12.92 4.81
N GLY A 52 3.92 14.10 5.32
CA GLY A 52 4.67 14.22 6.56
C GLY A 52 6.12 13.79 6.38
N LYS A 53 6.61 12.86 7.22
CA LYS A 53 7.99 12.36 7.15
C LYS A 53 8.35 11.74 5.80
N HIS A 54 7.37 11.16 5.12
CA HIS A 54 7.54 10.48 3.83
C HIS A 54 7.08 11.35 2.65
N ASN A 55 7.03 12.68 2.83
CA ASN A 55 6.63 13.59 1.77
C ASN A 55 7.55 13.45 0.55
N GLY A 56 6.95 13.33 -0.64
CA GLY A 56 7.67 13.10 -1.90
C GLY A 56 7.80 11.62 -2.29
N LEU A 57 7.47 10.67 -1.39
CA LEU A 57 7.33 9.28 -1.76
C LEU A 57 5.97 9.04 -2.41
N VAL A 58 5.99 8.50 -3.63
CA VAL A 58 4.81 8.05 -4.37
C VAL A 58 4.99 6.57 -4.70
N VAL A 59 3.99 5.76 -4.38
CA VAL A 59 3.99 4.32 -4.66
C VAL A 59 2.73 3.98 -5.43
N ALA A 60 2.87 3.20 -6.50
CA ALA A 60 1.75 2.61 -7.21
C ALA A 60 1.69 1.11 -6.89
N GLU A 61 0.56 0.66 -6.37
CA GLU A 61 0.26 -0.74 -6.10
C GLU A 61 -0.83 -1.21 -7.07
N VAL A 62 -0.71 -2.44 -7.57
CA VAL A 62 -1.67 -3.01 -8.51
C VAL A 62 -2.22 -4.28 -7.90
N GLU A 63 -3.53 -4.31 -7.68
CA GLU A 63 -4.20 -5.50 -7.19
C GLU A 63 -4.47 -6.45 -8.34
N PHE A 64 -4.05 -7.71 -8.16
CA PHE A 64 -4.29 -8.77 -9.13
C PHE A 64 -5.19 -9.84 -8.53
N PRO A 65 -6.22 -10.31 -9.26
CA PRO A 65 -7.09 -11.38 -8.78
C PRO A 65 -6.35 -12.71 -8.63
N ASP A 66 -5.25 -12.89 -9.38
CA ASP A 66 -4.47 -14.12 -9.38
C ASP A 66 -3.02 -13.88 -9.86
N ARG A 67 -2.17 -14.89 -9.65
CA ARG A 67 -0.74 -14.86 -10.02
C ARG A 67 -0.50 -14.84 -11.53
N LEU A 68 -1.38 -15.44 -12.34
CA LEU A 68 -1.23 -15.46 -13.80
C LEU A 68 -1.45 -14.06 -14.37
N THR A 69 -2.46 -13.34 -13.87
CA THR A 69 -2.76 -11.96 -14.25
C THR A 69 -1.62 -11.03 -13.83
N CYS A 70 -1.08 -11.19 -12.62
CA CYS A 70 0.12 -10.49 -12.15
C CYS A 70 1.33 -10.70 -13.08
N ARG A 71 1.64 -11.95 -13.47
CA ARG A 71 2.77 -12.26 -14.36
C ARG A 71 2.62 -11.70 -15.78
N ARG A 72 1.39 -11.50 -16.24
CA ARG A 72 1.08 -10.97 -17.58
C ARG A 72 0.94 -9.45 -17.60
N PHE A 73 0.97 -8.81 -16.43
CA PHE A 73 0.80 -7.38 -16.32
C PHE A 73 1.94 -6.65 -17.02
N LYS A 74 1.59 -5.62 -17.80
CA LYS A 74 2.53 -4.70 -18.40
C LYS A 74 2.33 -3.33 -17.75
N PRO A 75 3.31 -2.83 -16.97
CA PRO A 75 3.16 -1.56 -16.29
C PRO A 75 3.02 -0.41 -17.30
N PRO A 76 2.19 0.60 -17.01
CA PRO A 76 2.16 1.85 -17.76
C PRO A 76 3.53 2.52 -17.84
N CYS A 77 3.78 3.32 -18.89
CA CYS A 77 5.07 4.01 -19.08
C CYS A 77 5.45 5.01 -17.97
N TRP A 78 4.46 5.48 -17.20
CA TRP A 78 4.66 6.39 -16.08
C TRP A 78 5.03 5.67 -14.77
N PHE A 79 4.97 4.34 -14.73
CA PHE A 79 5.48 3.60 -13.59
C PHE A 79 6.99 3.83 -13.49
N GLY A 80 7.44 4.09 -12.27
CA GLY A 80 8.86 4.18 -11.96
C GLY A 80 9.48 2.79 -11.78
N ARG A 81 10.50 2.73 -10.92
CA ARG A 81 11.16 1.48 -10.55
C ARG A 81 10.18 0.53 -9.86
N GLU A 82 10.17 -0.73 -10.28
CA GLU A 82 9.47 -1.79 -9.57
C GLU A 82 10.11 -2.02 -8.19
N VAL A 83 9.30 -1.94 -7.13
CA VAL A 83 9.74 -2.12 -5.73
C VAL A 83 9.05 -3.31 -5.06
N THR A 84 8.47 -4.21 -5.85
CA THR A 84 7.76 -5.40 -5.36
C THR A 84 8.68 -6.25 -4.47
N GLY A 85 8.28 -6.50 -3.23
CA GLY A 85 9.06 -7.30 -2.27
C GLY A 85 10.19 -6.56 -1.55
N GLU A 86 10.45 -5.28 -1.88
CA GLU A 86 11.38 -4.45 -1.12
C GLU A 86 10.75 -4.03 0.22
N LYS A 87 11.16 -4.69 1.31
CA LYS A 87 10.63 -4.42 2.67
C LYS A 87 10.69 -2.95 3.09
N ARG A 88 11.62 -2.17 2.52
CA ARG A 88 11.77 -0.73 2.79
C ARG A 88 10.54 0.09 2.42
N TYR A 89 9.78 -0.34 1.41
CA TYR A 89 8.57 0.34 0.96
C TYR A 89 7.29 -0.25 1.58
N SER A 90 7.40 -1.18 2.53
CA SER A 90 6.23 -1.71 3.22
C SER A 90 5.63 -0.67 4.18
N ASN A 91 4.30 -0.60 4.23
CA ASN A 91 3.57 0.32 5.13
C ASN A 91 4.02 0.20 6.59
N VAL A 92 4.32 -1.02 7.06
CA VAL A 92 4.80 -1.27 8.43
C VAL A 92 6.15 -0.61 8.66
N ARG A 93 7.07 -0.71 7.70
CA ARG A 93 8.40 -0.09 7.82
C ARG A 93 8.30 1.43 7.75
N LEU A 94 7.57 1.96 6.78
CA LEU A 94 7.34 3.40 6.64
C LEU A 94 6.66 3.98 7.89
N ALA A 95 5.73 3.26 8.51
CA ALA A 95 5.10 3.73 9.75
C ALA A 95 6.09 3.83 10.93
N ASN A 96 7.12 2.99 10.99
CA ASN A 96 8.08 2.93 12.10
C ASN A 96 9.29 3.86 11.94
N GLU A 97 9.46 4.51 10.77
CA GLU A 97 10.50 5.51 10.49
C GLU A 97 10.05 6.93 10.90
#